data_AF-A0A820GAS3-F1
#
_entry.id   AF-A0A820GAS3-F1
#
_cell.length_a   1.000
_cell.length_b   1.000
_cell.length_c   1.000
_cell.angle_alpha   90.00
_cell.angle_beta   90.00
_cell.angle_gamma   90.00
#
_symmetry.space_group_name_H-M   'P 1'
#
loop_
_entity.id
_entity.type
_entity.pdbx_description
1 polymer ?
#
loop_
_entity_poly.entity_id
_entity_poly.type
_entity_poly.pdbx_seq_one_letter_code
_entity_poly.pdbx_strand_id
1 'polypeptide(L)'
;ELVSKIVGGFLPLWLFVAVGYEHAIANMFTVQMGMILGANLSIGKYIACVMIPVTLGNILGGGLFVGVTYWYLYLIEKVDTELKIDAKLPVSNTDEIIGKNETIVEIQEL
;
A
#
# COMPACT_ATOMS: atom_id res chain seq x y z
N GLU A 1 3.87 5.26 -24.10
CA GLU A 1 3.30 5.30 -22.73
C GLU A 1 1.81 4.98 -22.66
N LEU A 2 0.96 5.60 -23.49
CA LEU A 2 -0.50 5.46 -23.40
C LEU A 2 -0.98 4.00 -23.45
N VAL A 3 -0.52 3.24 -24.44
CA VAL A 3 -0.92 1.83 -24.64
C VAL A 3 -0.59 0.98 -23.41
N SER A 4 0.58 1.19 -22.79
CA SER A 4 1.01 0.45 -21.60
C SER A 4 0.10 0.70 -20.39
N LYS A 5 -0.36 1.94 -20.18
CA LYS A 5 -1.25 2.27 -19.06
C LYS A 5 -2.65 1.70 -19.27
N ILE A 6 -3.16 1.77 -20.51
CA ILE A 6 -4.46 1.21 -20.87
C ILE A 6 -4.46 -0.32 -20.68
N VAL A 7 -3.49 -1.02 -21.28
CA VAL A 7 -3.41 -2.48 -21.19
C VAL A 7 -3.11 -2.93 -19.76
N GLY A 8 -2.23 -2.20 -19.05
CA GLY A 8 -1.88 -2.46 -17.66
C GLY A 8 -3.06 -2.34 -16.68
N GLY A 9 -4.05 -1.49 -16.97
CA GLY A 9 -5.29 -1.41 -16.18
C GLY A 9 -6.40 -2.34 -16.69
N PHE A 10 -6.51 -2.50 -18.01
CA PHE A 10 -7.60 -3.26 -18.63
C PHE A 10 -7.56 -4.75 -18.31
N LEU A 11 -6.39 -5.40 -18.44
CA LEU A 11 -6.27 -6.84 -18.20
C LEU A 11 -6.63 -7.24 -16.76
N PRO A 12 -6.10 -6.61 -15.70
CA PRO A 12 -6.48 -6.97 -14.33
C PRO A 12 -7.94 -6.61 -14.02
N LEU A 13 -8.46 -5.50 -14.56
CA LEU A 13 -9.88 -5.15 -14.41
C LEU A 13 -10.78 -6.21 -15.06
N TRP A 14 -10.46 -6.66 -16.27
CA TRP A 14 -11.24 -7.68 -16.97
C TRP A 14 -11.20 -9.01 -16.23
N LEU A 15 -10.02 -9.43 -15.74
CA LEU A 15 -9.88 -10.64 -14.95
C LEU A 15 -10.70 -10.58 -13.65
N PHE A 16 -10.66 -9.44 -12.96
CA PHE A 16 -11.45 -9.23 -11.74
C PHE A 16 -12.94 -9.45 -11.98
N VAL A 17 -13.47 -8.90 -13.08
CA VAL A 17 -14.88 -9.08 -13.47
C VAL A 17 -15.17 -10.51 -13.93
N ALA A 18 -14.28 -11.13 -14.71
CA ALA A 18 -14.46 -12.48 -15.24
C ALA A 18 -14.50 -13.56 -14.15
N VAL A 19 -13.75 -13.40 -13.07
CA VAL A 19 -13.76 -14.30 -11.89
C VAL A 19 -15.01 -14.08 -11.03
N GLY A 20 -15.74 -12.97 -11.23
CA GLY A 20 -16.93 -12.63 -10.46
C GLY A 20 -16.62 -12.02 -9.10
N TYR A 21 -15.47 -11.33 -8.96
CA TYR A 21 -15.20 -10.61 -7.73
C TYR A 21 -16.10 -9.38 -7.58
N GLU A 22 -16.44 -9.08 -6.34
CA GLU A 22 -17.34 -7.98 -6.03
C GLU A 22 -16.57 -6.69 -5.75
N HIS A 23 -17.05 -5.59 -6.34
CA HIS A 23 -16.53 -4.26 -6.11
C HIS A 23 -17.64 -3.38 -5.52
N ALA A 24 -17.40 -2.84 -4.32
CA ALA A 24 -18.40 -2.05 -3.60
C ALA A 24 -19.04 -0.95 -4.48
N ILE A 25 -18.25 -0.24 -5.29
CA ILE A 25 -18.74 0.85 -6.14
C ILE A 25 -19.51 0.33 -7.36
N ALA A 26 -19.10 -0.81 -7.94
CA ALA A 26 -19.86 -1.43 -9.02
C ALA A 26 -21.22 -1.92 -8.52
N ASN A 27 -21.25 -2.49 -7.32
CA ASN A 27 -22.49 -2.95 -6.68
C ASN A 27 -23.44 -1.79 -6.38
N MET A 28 -22.94 -0.59 -6.06
CA MET A 28 -23.77 0.59 -5.93
C MET A 28 -24.59 0.84 -7.19
N PHE A 29 -24.00 0.77 -8.38
CA PHE A 29 -24.75 1.00 -9.62
C PHE A 29 -25.63 -0.21 -10.00
N THR A 30 -25.06 -1.41 -10.03
CA THR A 30 -25.72 -2.60 -10.56
C THR A 30 -26.91 -3.03 -9.69
N VAL A 31 -26.77 -2.99 -8.36
CA VAL A 31 -27.86 -3.39 -7.46
C VAL A 31 -28.97 -2.35 -7.44
N GLN A 32 -28.64 -1.06 -7.50
CA GLN A 32 -29.64 0.01 -7.65
C GLN A 32 -30.44 -0.15 -8.95
N MET A 33 -29.77 -0.42 -10.06
CA MET A 33 -30.44 -0.66 -11.34
C MET A 33 -31.35 -1.90 -11.27
N GLY A 34 -30.91 -2.97 -10.61
CA GLY A 34 -31.73 -4.17 -10.39
C GLY A 34 -33.00 -3.88 -9.60
N MET A 35 -32.91 -3.08 -8.54
CA MET A 35 -34.08 -2.67 -7.73
C MET A 35 -35.06 -1.82 -8.54
N ILE A 36 -34.58 -0.91 -9.39
CA ILE A 36 -35.43 -0.10 -10.28
C ILE A 36 -36.17 -0.98 -11.30
N LEU A 37 -35.52 -2.03 -11.80
CA LEU A 37 -36.11 -2.99 -12.75
C LEU A 37 -37.05 -4.02 -12.09
N GLY A 38 -37.32 -3.89 -10.78
CA GLY A 38 -38.29 -4.73 -10.06
C GLY A 38 -37.70 -5.91 -9.30
N ALA A 39 -36.38 -5.94 -9.04
CA ALA A 39 -35.79 -6.94 -8.17
C ALA A 39 -36.34 -6.82 -6.74
N ASN A 40 -36.75 -7.93 -6.15
CA ASN A 40 -37.33 -7.99 -4.81
C ASN A 40 -36.23 -8.01 -3.73
N LEU A 41 -35.50 -6.89 -3.61
CA LEU A 41 -34.41 -6.73 -2.66
C LEU A 41 -34.69 -5.55 -1.72
N SER A 42 -34.74 -5.82 -0.42
CA SER A 42 -34.85 -4.78 0.59
C SER A 42 -33.52 -4.04 0.75
N ILE A 43 -33.57 -2.71 0.84
CA ILE A 43 -32.41 -1.85 1.05
C ILE A 43 -31.61 -2.26 2.31
N GLY A 44 -32.31 -2.66 3.38
CA GLY A 44 -31.64 -3.12 4.61
C GLY A 44 -30.81 -4.39 4.39
N LYS A 45 -31.34 -5.34 3.61
CA LYS A 45 -30.65 -6.58 3.27
C LYS A 45 -29.46 -6.31 2.34
N TYR A 46 -29.61 -5.39 1.40
CA TYR A 46 -28.53 -4.95 0.52
C TYR A 46 -27.34 -4.38 1.33
N ILE A 47 -27.60 -3.47 2.26
CA ILE A 47 -26.51 -2.85 3.04
C ILE A 47 -25.81 -3.89 3.92
N ALA A 48 -26.58 -4.68 4.67
CA ALA A 48 -26.02 -5.62 5.64
C ALA A 48 -25.32 -6.82 5.00
N CYS A 49 -25.89 -7.39 3.94
CA CYS A 49 -25.39 -8.64 3.36
C CYS A 49 -24.49 -8.46 2.13
N VAL A 50 -24.52 -7.29 1.48
CA VAL A 50 -23.70 -7.04 0.28
C VAL A 50 -22.72 -5.91 0.54
N MET A 51 -23.21 -4.70 0.89
CA MET A 51 -22.33 -3.53 0.95
C MET A 51 -21.23 -3.64 2.01
N ILE A 52 -21.59 -3.93 3.26
CA ILE A 52 -20.64 -4.02 4.37
C ILE A 52 -19.57 -5.09 4.14
N PRO A 53 -19.91 -6.36 3.84
CA PRO A 53 -18.91 -7.40 3.66
C PRO A 53 -18.01 -7.15 2.44
N VAL A 54 -18.57 -6.66 1.34
CA VAL A 54 -17.79 -6.33 0.13
C VAL A 54 -16.83 -5.19 0.41
N THR A 55 -17.28 -4.12 1.07
CA THR A 55 -16.41 -2.98 1.41
C THR A 55 -15.26 -3.40 2.33
N LEU A 56 -15.55 -4.22 3.34
CA LEU A 56 -14.51 -4.80 4.20
C LEU A 56 -13.52 -5.66 3.39
N GLY A 57 -14.01 -6.51 2.50
CA GLY A 57 -13.19 -7.32 1.61
C GLY A 57 -12.31 -6.47 0.69
N ASN A 58 -12.84 -5.39 0.10
CA ASN A 58 -12.08 -4.47 -0.75
C ASN A 58 -10.99 -3.72 0.03
N ILE A 59 -11.30 -3.25 1.25
CA ILE A 59 -10.32 -2.57 2.12
C ILE A 59 -9.21 -3.55 2.55
N LEU A 60 -9.58 -4.76 2.98
CA LEU A 60 -8.60 -5.78 3.35
C LEU A 60 -7.77 -6.22 2.14
N GLY A 61 -8.38 -6.40 0.98
CA GLY A 61 -7.69 -6.74 -0.26
C GLY A 61 -6.67 -5.68 -0.66
N GLY A 62 -7.06 -4.41 -0.72
CA GLY A 62 -6.16 -3.31 -1.08
C GLY A 62 -5.12 -3.02 0.01
N GLY A 63 -5.55 -2.94 1.27
CA GLY A 63 -4.68 -2.61 2.40
C GLY A 63 -3.64 -3.69 2.69
N LEU A 64 -4.06 -4.96 2.70
CA LEU A 64 -3.15 -6.07 3.02
C LEU A 64 -2.27 -6.43 1.83
N PHE A 65 -2.84 -6.68 0.64
CA PHE A 65 -2.02 -7.16 -0.48
C PHE A 65 -1.25 -6.06 -1.20
N VAL A 66 -1.83 -4.87 -1.36
CA VAL A 66 -1.12 -3.78 -2.05
C VAL A 66 -0.35 -2.94 -1.03
N GLY A 67 -1.01 -2.49 0.04
CA GLY A 67 -0.41 -1.63 1.05
C GLY A 67 0.81 -2.26 1.75
N VAL A 68 0.68 -3.50 2.26
CA VAL A 68 1.81 -4.15 2.97
C VAL A 68 2.92 -4.53 2.01
N THR A 69 2.62 -5.02 0.81
CA THR A 69 3.67 -5.35 -0.18
C THR A 69 4.47 -4.12 -0.57
N TYR A 70 3.82 -2.97 -0.82
CA TYR A 70 4.54 -1.72 -1.08
C TYR A 70 5.37 -1.26 0.12
N TRP A 71 4.83 -1.36 1.33
CA TRP A 71 5.56 -1.00 2.55
C TRP A 71 6.81 -1.86 2.74
N TYR A 72 6.70 -3.18 2.56
CA TYR A 72 7.81 -4.11 2.68
C TYR A 72 8.92 -3.82 1.67
N LEU A 73 8.55 -3.60 0.39
CA LEU A 73 9.52 -3.28 -0.66
C LEU A 73 10.26 -1.96 -0.37
N TYR A 74 9.56 -0.96 0.13
CA TYR A 74 10.16 0.34 0.46
C TYR A 74 11.14 0.25 1.65
N LEU A 75 10.90 -0.65 2.61
CA LEU A 75 11.84 -0.89 3.71
C LEU A 75 13.14 -1.54 3.23
N ILE A 76 13.07 -2.48 2.27
CA ILE A 76 14.27 -3.10 1.67
C ILE A 76 15.10 -2.05 0.95
N GLU A 77 14.47 -1.14 0.20
CA GLU A 77 15.18 -0.07 -0.51
C GLU A 77 15.97 0.84 0.45
N LYS A 78 15.40 1.17 1.61
CA LYS A 78 16.10 1.95 2.64
C LYS A 78 17.31 1.20 3.21
N VAL A 79 17.15 -0.07 3.55
CA VAL A 79 18.24 -0.92 4.07
C VAL A 79 19.38 -1.04 3.06
N ASP A 80 19.07 -1.28 1.78
CA ASP A 80 20.08 -1.37 0.71
C ASP A 80 20.79 -0.03 0.47
N THR A 81 20.10 1.09 0.66
CA THR A 81 20.69 2.42 0.54
C THR A 81 21.64 2.70 1.70
N GLU A 82 21.27 2.37 2.94
CA GLU A 82 22.15 2.54 4.11
C GLU A 82 23.36 1.62 4.06
N LEU A 83 23.21 0.35 3.70
CA LEU A 83 24.34 -0.57 3.51
C LEU A 83 25.30 -0.11 2.41
N LYS A 84 24.80 0.53 1.35
CA LYS A 84 25.64 1.12 0.29
C LYS A 84 26.34 2.41 0.74
N ILE A 85 25.77 3.17 1.66
CA ILE A 85 26.40 4.37 2.25
C ILE A 85 27.52 3.94 3.21
N ASP A 86 27.27 2.95 4.07
CA ASP A 86 28.24 2.45 5.03
C ASP A 86 29.39 1.69 4.36
N ALA A 87 29.11 0.93 3.30
CA ALA A 87 30.16 0.28 2.50
C ALA A 87 31.00 1.26 1.67
N LYS A 88 30.53 2.50 1.46
CA LYS A 88 31.26 3.57 0.75
C LYS A 88 32.14 4.40 1.70
N LEU A 89 31.89 4.34 3.01
CA LEU A 89 32.71 5.01 4.02
C LEU A 89 33.79 4.04 4.52
N PRO A 90 35.08 4.37 4.42
CA PRO A 90 36.11 3.56 5.07
C PRO A 90 35.92 3.66 6.59
N VAL A 91 35.43 2.59 7.20
CA VAL A 91 35.37 2.38 8.66
C VAL A 91 36.80 2.25 9.20
N SER A 92 37.51 3.37 9.29
CA SER A 92 38.77 3.45 10.03
C SER A 92 38.97 4.74 10.81
N ASN A 93 38.04 5.71 10.74
CA ASN A 93 38.30 7.03 11.37
C ASN A 93 37.13 7.65 12.15
N THR A 94 35.98 6.99 12.27
CA THR A 94 34.84 7.53 13.03
C THR A 94 35.04 7.39 14.54
N ASP A 95 35.70 6.32 15.00
CA ASP A 95 35.98 6.09 16.43
C ASP A 95 37.05 7.05 16.98
N GLU A 96 37.95 7.55 16.13
CA GLU A 96 38.99 8.53 16.51
C GLU A 96 38.41 9.97 16.65
N ILE A 97 37.35 10.29 15.90
CA ILE A 97 36.69 11.61 15.93
C ILE A 97 35.79 11.75 17.17
N ILE A 98 35.16 10.66 17.61
CA ILE A 98 34.29 10.67 18.81
C ILE A 98 35.13 10.89 20.07
N GLY A 99 36.27 10.19 20.22
CA GLY A 99 37.16 10.36 21.37
C GLY A 99 37.80 11.75 21.45
N LYS A 100 38.02 12.42 20.31
CA LYS A 100 38.62 13.75 20.27
C LYS A 100 37.63 14.87 20.60
N ASN A 101 36.34 14.68 20.30
CA ASN A 101 35.31 15.66 20.63
C ASN A 101 34.94 15.68 22.12
N GLU A 102 35.03 14.54 22.82
CA GLU A 102 34.83 14.51 24.28
C GLU A 102 35.93 15.28 25.02
N THR A 103 37.20 15.19 24.57
CA THR A 103 38.32 15.95 25.17
C THR A 103 38.23 17.47 24.93
N ILE A 104 37.64 17.92 23.81
CA ILE A 104 37.51 19.35 23.49
C ILE A 104 36.42 20.02 24.35
N VAL A 105 35.37 19.29 24.74
CA VAL A 105 34.33 19.80 25.64
C VAL A 105 34.88 20.06 27.04
N GLU A 106 35.76 19.19 27.54
CA GLU A 106 36.35 19.32 28.88
C GLU A 106 37.32 20.51 29.01
N ILE A 107 38.01 20.90 27.93
CA ILE A 107 38.96 22.04 27.94
C ILE A 107 38.21 23.39 27.89
N GLN A 108 36.95 23.42 27.45
CA GLN A 108 36.18 24.66 27.32
C GLN A 108 35.34 25.01 28.56
N GLU A 109 35.31 24.13 29.57
CA GLU A 109 34.67 24.37 30.88
C GLU A 109 35.63 24.83 32.00
N LEU A 110 36.93 25.07 31.69
CA LEU A 110 37.93 25.66 32.61
C LEU A 110 38.26 27.11 32.23
#